data_AF-A0A919XDT0-F1
#
_entry.id   AF-A0A919XDT0-F1
#
_cell.length_a   1.000
_cell.length_b   1.000
_cell.length_c   1.000
_cell.angle_alpha   90.00
_cell.angle_beta   90.00
_cell.angle_gamma   90.00
#
_symmetry.space_group_name_H-M   'P 1'
#
loop_
_entity.id
_entity.type
_entity.pdbx_description
1 polymer ?
#
loop_
_entity_poly.entity_id
_entity_poly.type
_entity_poly.pdbx_seq_one_letter_code
_entity_poly.pdbx_strand_id
1 'polypeptide(L)' 'MEKGEFSTQQPELAAEFLLVGVSFWLDRGIFTWTEEEYAKKKQAHADIIHRLLGGAVIAPDNVV' A
#
# COMPACT_ATOMS: atom_id res chain seq x y z
N MET A 1 20.04 -18.70 -4.75
CA MET A 1 19.16 -17.91 -3.87
C MET A 1 18.50 -16.89 -4.76
N GLU A 2 17.21 -17.09 -5.03
CA GLU A 2 16.40 -16.20 -5.84
C GLU A 2 16.36 -14.84 -5.14
N LYS A 3 16.84 -13.78 -5.79
CA LYS A 3 16.66 -12.42 -5.27
C LYS A 3 15.18 -12.10 -5.48
N GLY A 4 14.39 -12.19 -4.42
CA GLY A 4 12.96 -11.86 -4.47
C GLY A 4 12.75 -10.40 -4.92
N GLU A 5 11.64 -10.15 -5.60
CA GLU A 5 11.21 -8.83 -6.10
C GLU A 5 11.11 -7.73 -5.03
N PHE A 6 11.15 -8.11 -3.75
CA PHE A 6 10.95 -7.21 -2.61
C PHE A 6 12.17 -7.22 -1.69
N SER A 7 12.57 -6.04 -1.23
CA SER A 7 13.61 -5.89 -0.21
C SER A 7 13.05 -5.12 0.98
N THR A 8 12.65 -5.83 2.04
CA THR A 8 12.22 -5.21 3.29
C THR A 8 13.17 -5.59 4.42
N GLN A 9 13.51 -4.62 5.27
CA GLN A 9 14.42 -4.84 6.41
C GLN A 9 13.75 -5.58 7.57
N GLN A 10 12.41 -5.52 7.65
CA GLN A 10 11.61 -6.08 8.74
C GLN A 10 10.34 -6.73 8.17
N PRO A 11 10.46 -7.93 7.55
CA PRO A 11 9.36 -8.56 6.82
C PRO A 11 8.15 -8.89 7.70
N GLU A 12 8.36 -9.29 8.96
CA GLU A 12 7.29 -9.59 9.92
C GLU A 12 6.49 -8.32 10.25
N LEU A 13 7.18 -7.22 10.57
CA LEU A 13 6.54 -5.94 10.88
C LEU A 13 5.80 -5.38 9.65
N ALA A 14 6.38 -5.54 8.45
CA ALA A 14 5.73 -5.17 7.21
C ALA A 14 4.45 -5.99 7.00
N ALA A 15 4.47 -7.30 7.24
CA ALA A 15 3.30 -8.16 7.13
C ALA A 15 2.20 -7.78 8.14
N GLU A 16 2.56 -7.53 9.40
CA GLU A 16 1.61 -7.06 10.43
C GLU A 16 0.96 -5.74 10.02
N PHE A 17 1.75 -4.77 9.55
CA PHE A 17 1.26 -3.49 9.09
C PHE A 17 0.32 -3.63 7.89
N LEU A 18 0.66 -4.50 6.92
CA LEU A 18 -0.20 -4.79 5.78
C LEU A 18 -1.53 -5.39 6.20
N LEU A 19 -1.52 -6.38 7.10
CA LEU A 19 -2.74 -7.03 7.56
C LEU A 19 -3.67 -6.05 8.27
N VAL A 20 -3.12 -5.23 9.17
CA VAL A 20 -3.90 -4.17 9.85
C VAL A 20 -4.43 -3.15 8.84
N GLY A 21 -3.59 -2.69 7.92
CA GLY A 21 -3.97 -1.73 6.88
C GLY A 21 -5.12 -2.25 6.01
N VAL A 22 -5.00 -3.47 5.48
CA VAL A 22 -6.02 -4.10 4.63
C VAL A 22 -7.34 -4.31 5.40
N SER A 23 -7.27 -4.71 6.68
CA SER A 23 -8.46 -4.98 7.48
C SER A 23 -9.25 -3.74 7.86
N PHE A 24 -8.62 -2.58 8.02
CA PHE A 24 -9.28 -1.41 8.62
C PHE A 24 -9.28 -0.16 7.75
N TRP A 25 -8.28 0.06 6.90
CA TRP A 25 -8.10 1.35 6.19
C TRP A 25 -9.26 1.70 5.25
N LEU A 26 -9.89 0.67 4.67
CA LEU A 26 -11.04 0.79 3.77
C LEU A 26 -12.36 0.38 4.45
N ASP A 27 -12.37 0.17 5.77
CA ASP A 27 -13.59 -0.16 6.50
C ASP A 27 -14.47 1.09 6.67
N ARG A 28 -15.63 1.09 6.00
CA ARG A 28 -16.63 2.18 6.06
C ARG A 28 -17.44 2.21 7.36
N GLY A 29 -17.39 1.15 8.17
CA GLY A 29 -17.96 1.11 9.51
C GLY A 29 -17.07 1.76 10.56
N ILE A 30 -15.76 1.85 10.30
CA ILE A 30 -14.78 2.52 11.16
C ILE A 30 -14.60 3.98 10.75
N PHE A 31 -14.53 4.24 9.44
CA PHE A 31 -14.33 5.58 8.91
C PHE A 31 -15.48 6.01 8.00
N THR A 32 -16.01 7.21 8.25
CA THR A 32 -17.05 7.84 7.43
C THR A 32 -16.45 8.60 6.26
N TRP A 33 -15.74 7.89 5.37
CA TRP A 33 -15.21 8.48 4.13
C TRP A 33 -16.34 8.80 3.15
N THR A 34 -16.22 9.91 2.44
CA THR A 34 -16.99 10.15 1.22
C THR A 34 -16.57 9.15 0.12
N GLU A 35 -17.40 8.99 -0.91
CA GLU A 35 -17.07 8.12 -2.05
C GLU A 35 -15.77 8.53 -2.75
N GLU A 36 -15.52 9.85 -2.87
CA GLU A 36 -14.30 10.39 -3.47
C GLU A 36 -13.06 10.04 -2.63
N GLU A 37 -13.13 10.22 -1.31
CA GLU A 37 -12.03 9.87 -0.40
C GLU A 37 -11.76 8.37 -0.38
N TYR A 38 -12.82 7.57 -0.41
CA TYR A 38 -12.71 6.12 -0.49
C TYR A 38 -11.99 5.67 -1.77
N ALA A 39 -12.35 6.25 -2.92
CA ALA A 39 -11.70 5.96 -4.19
C ALA A 39 -10.21 6.35 -4.17
N LYS A 40 -9.87 7.55 -3.67
CA LYS A 40 -8.49 8.00 -3.52
C LYS A 40 -7.67 7.08 -2.60
N LYS A 41 -8.25 6.67 -1.48
CA LYS A 41 -7.60 5.76 -0.51
C LYS A 41 -7.37 4.36 -1.10
N LYS A 42 -8.33 3.84 -1.86
CA LYS A 42 -8.18 2.56 -2.57
C LYS A 42 -7.05 2.62 -3.59
N GLN A 43 -6.93 3.73 -4.33
CA GLN A 43 -5.85 3.92 -5.29
C GLN A 43 -4.48 4.01 -4.60
N ALA A 44 -4.38 4.79 -3.52
CA ALA A 44 -3.15 4.94 -2.74
C ALA A 44 -2.68 3.64 -2.06
N HIS A 45 -3.58 2.67 -1.85
CA HIS A 45 -3.25 1.44 -1.14
C HIS A 45 -2.18 0.61 -1.86
N ALA A 46 -2.24 0.50 -3.20
CA ALA A 46 -1.24 -0.22 -3.97
C ALA A 46 0.16 0.42 -3.85
N ASP A 47 0.22 1.75 -3.88
CA ASP A 47 1.47 2.50 -3.75
C ASP A 47 2.09 2.34 -2.36
N ILE A 48 1.27 2.30 -1.30
CA ILE A 48 1.71 2.08 0.07
C ILE A 48 2.32 0.69 0.21
N ILE A 49 1.65 -0.35 -0.31
CA ILE A 49 2.15 -1.73 -0.30
C ILE A 49 3.49 -1.80 -1.02
N HIS A 50 3.59 -1.19 -2.21
CA HIS A 50 4.81 -1.19 -2.99
C HIS A 50 5.99 -0.56 -2.23
N ARG A 51 5.79 0.61 -1.62
CA ARG A 51 6.83 1.28 -0.83
C ARG A 51 7.24 0.49 0.42
N LEU A 52 6.27 -0.12 1.11
CA LEU A 52 6.51 -0.90 2.32
C LEU A 52 7.36 -2.15 2.05
N LEU A 53 7.19 -2.75 0.87
CA LEU A 53 7.96 -3.91 0.42
C LEU A 53 9.31 -3.52 -0.22
N GLY A 54 9.69 -2.25 -0.16
CA GLY A 54 10.95 -1.74 -0.72
C GLY A 54 10.93 -1.53 -2.23
N GLY A 55 9.75 -1.49 -2.85
CA GLY A 55 9.59 -1.08 -4.23
C GLY A 55 9.94 0.41 -4.41
N ALA A 56 10.71 0.72 -5.47
CA ALA A 56 11.01 2.10 -5.83
C ALA A 56 9.70 2.85 -6.16
N VAL A 57 9.62 4.16 -5.87
CA VAL A 57 8.47 4.96 -6.30
C VAL A 57 8.37 4.88 -7.82
N ILE A 58 7.33 4.24 -8.35
CA ILE A 58 7.01 4.29 -9.77
C ILE A 58 6.53 5.73 -10.02
N ALA A 59 7.43 6.57 -10.55
CA ALA A 59 7.01 7.89 -11.03
C ALA A 59 5.97 7.66 -12.13
N PRO A 60 4.86 8.44 -12.17
CA PRO A 60 3.96 8.37 -13.31
C PRO A 60 4.77 8.67 -14.56
N ASP A 61 4.69 7.78 -15.56
CA ASP A 61 5.40 7.93 -16.81
C ASP A 61 5.18 9.34 -17.35
N ASN A 62 6.27 10.09 -17.54
CA ASN A 62 6.25 11.31 -18.32
C ASN A 62 5.83 10.92 -19.74
N VAL A 63 4.56 11.13 -20.06
CA VAL A 63 4.06 11.08 -21.44
C VAL A 63 4.76 12.22 -22.19
N VAL A 64 5.80 11.86 -22.94
CA VAL A 64 6.39 12.68 -24.02
C VAL A 64 5.62 12.41 -25.30
#